data_AF-A0A7V6AKL6-F1
#
_entry.id   AF-A0A7V6AKL6-F1
#
_cell.length_a   1.000
_cell.length_b   1.000
_cell.length_c   1.000
_cell.angle_alpha   90.00
_cell.angle_beta   90.00
_cell.angle_gamma   90.00
#
_symmetry.space_group_name_H-M   'P 1'
#
loop_
_entity.id
_entity.type
_entity.pdbx_description
1 polymer ?
#
loop_
_entity_poly.entity_id
_entity_poly.type
_entity_poly.pdbx_seq_one_letter_code
_entity_poly.pdbx_strand_id
1 'polypeptide(L)'
;MKYSQENNSNKNGGLLINPRNASSRFELDQLPVADYYMIKDMAVGDISEPYLATDENGKQVLKVIKLESRTLPHKANLEEDYEMIEQMALENKRNKIITDWIKEKTKSTYIRIDDDYASCRFEYGNWMKK
;
A
#
# COMPACT_ATOMS: atom_id res chain seq x y z
N MET A 1 -22.05 -7.85 11.62
CA MET A 1 -21.70 -8.62 12.84
C MET A 1 -22.31 -7.94 14.08
N LYS A 2 -23.12 -8.64 14.89
CA LYS A 2 -23.86 -8.02 16.01
C LYS A 2 -22.96 -7.59 17.20
N TYR A 3 -21.74 -8.13 17.30
CA TYR A 3 -20.86 -7.95 18.46
C TYR A 3 -19.52 -7.27 18.15
N SER A 4 -19.25 -6.93 16.89
CA SER A 4 -18.00 -6.24 16.53
C SER A 4 -18.10 -4.75 16.88
N GLN A 5 -17.12 -4.25 17.63
CA GLN A 5 -16.96 -2.83 17.98
C GLN A 5 -16.11 -2.07 16.95
N GLU A 6 -15.59 -2.75 15.93
CA GLU A 6 -14.71 -2.17 14.92
C GLU A 6 -15.53 -1.82 13.67
N ASN A 7 -15.57 -0.53 13.32
CA ASN A 7 -16.51 0.00 12.34
C ASN A 7 -16.15 -0.32 10.89
N ASN A 8 -14.86 -0.51 10.57
CA ASN A 8 -14.40 -0.71 9.20
C ASN A 8 -14.70 -2.14 8.72
N SER A 9 -14.46 -3.17 9.54
CA SER A 9 -14.74 -4.55 9.17
C SER A 9 -16.18 -5.01 9.47
N ASN A 10 -16.87 -4.44 10.46
CA ASN A 10 -18.23 -4.91 10.83
C ASN A 10 -19.21 -4.83 9.66
N LYS A 11 -19.12 -3.75 8.86
CA LYS A 11 -19.98 -3.54 7.69
C LYS A 11 -19.66 -4.49 6.52
N ASN A 12 -18.43 -4.99 6.43
CA ASN A 12 -17.96 -5.88 5.38
C ASN A 12 -17.83 -7.35 5.86
N GLY A 13 -18.60 -7.73 6.89
CA GLY A 13 -18.64 -9.12 7.37
C GLY A 13 -17.36 -9.59 8.08
N GLY A 14 -16.50 -8.68 8.52
CA GLY A 14 -15.20 -8.97 9.14
C GLY A 14 -14.03 -8.97 8.17
N LEU A 15 -14.25 -8.72 6.87
CA LEU A 15 -13.17 -8.64 5.89
C LEU A 15 -12.36 -7.36 6.10
N LEU A 16 -11.06 -7.53 6.32
CA LEU A 16 -10.12 -6.42 6.43
C LEU A 16 -9.79 -5.86 5.05
N ILE A 17 -9.74 -4.53 4.95
CA ILE A 17 -9.35 -3.81 3.74
C ILE A 17 -8.02 -3.11 4.01
N ASN A 18 -7.08 -3.33 3.10
CA ASN A 18 -5.76 -2.73 3.16
C ASN A 18 -5.86 -1.24 2.79
N PRO A 19 -5.50 -0.32 3.70
CA PRO A 19 -5.63 1.11 3.45
C PRO A 19 -4.67 1.61 2.36
N ARG A 20 -3.61 0.87 2.02
CA ARG A 20 -2.61 1.28 1.02
C ARG A 20 -3.11 1.12 -0.42
N ASN A 21 -3.87 0.06 -0.70
CA ASN A 21 -4.28 -0.28 -2.07
C ASN A 21 -5.76 -0.66 -2.20
N ALA A 22 -6.55 -0.50 -1.13
CA ALA A 22 -7.97 -0.85 -1.05
C ALA A 22 -8.31 -2.32 -1.36
N SER A 23 -7.33 -3.21 -1.39
CA SER A 23 -7.53 -4.65 -1.57
C SER A 23 -7.86 -5.34 -0.25
N SER A 24 -8.30 -6.60 -0.29
CA SER A 24 -8.45 -7.46 0.90
C SER A 24 -7.18 -8.22 1.27
N ARG A 25 -6.06 -7.96 0.57
CA ARG A 25 -4.79 -8.69 0.75
C ARG A 25 -3.78 -7.83 1.49
N PHE A 26 -3.02 -8.48 2.37
CA PHE A 26 -1.99 -7.84 3.18
C PHE A 26 -0.68 -8.61 3.01
N GLU A 27 0.40 -7.87 2.84
CA GLU A 27 1.75 -8.44 2.95
C GLU A 27 2.11 -8.62 4.44
N LEU A 28 3.01 -9.56 4.73
CA LEU A 28 3.34 -9.92 6.11
C LEU A 28 3.96 -8.75 6.91
N ASP A 29 4.69 -7.87 6.23
CA ASP A 29 5.33 -6.68 6.81
C ASP A 29 4.35 -5.52 7.05
N GLN A 30 3.16 -5.57 6.44
CA GLN A 30 2.09 -4.60 6.63
C GLN A 30 1.25 -4.90 7.88
N LEU A 31 1.39 -6.10 8.44
CA LEU A 31 0.62 -6.54 9.60
C LEU A 31 1.22 -5.98 10.90
N PRO A 32 0.37 -5.54 11.86
CA PRO A 32 0.81 -5.27 13.22
C PRO A 32 1.48 -6.51 13.83
N VAL A 33 2.48 -6.29 14.68
CA VAL A 33 3.30 -7.37 15.28
C VAL A 33 2.44 -8.43 15.99
N ALA A 34 1.42 -8.01 16.75
CA ALA A 34 0.51 -8.93 17.43
C ALA A 34 -0.27 -9.81 16.45
N ASP A 35 -0.80 -9.21 15.39
CA ASP A 35 -1.56 -9.90 14.35
C ASP A 35 -0.65 -10.88 13.57
N TYR A 36 0.59 -10.49 13.26
CA TYR A 36 1.58 -11.35 12.63
C TYR A 36 1.86 -12.62 13.45
N TYR A 37 2.13 -12.46 14.76
CA TYR A 37 2.43 -13.60 15.63
C TYR A 37 1.26 -14.56 15.76
N MET A 38 0.04 -14.05 15.70
CA MET A 38 -1.15 -14.89 15.74
C MET A 38 -1.35 -15.65 14.42
N ILE A 39 -1.15 -14.98 13.27
CA ILE A 39 -1.41 -15.57 11.95
C ILE A 39 -0.34 -16.59 11.56
N LYS A 40 0.93 -16.41 11.97
CA LYS A 40 2.07 -17.17 11.42
C LYS A 40 1.84 -18.69 11.45
N ASP A 41 1.27 -19.22 12.53
CA ASP A 41 1.07 -20.66 12.77
C ASP A 41 -0.34 -21.15 12.40
N MET A 42 -1.24 -20.26 11.95
CA MET A 42 -2.61 -20.61 11.55
C MET A 42 -2.67 -21.23 10.16
N ALA A 43 -3.54 -22.22 9.99
CA ALA A 43 -3.95 -22.72 8.68
C ALA A 43 -5.10 -21.88 8.09
N VAL A 44 -5.28 -21.98 6.77
CA VAL A 44 -6.40 -21.33 6.09
C VAL A 44 -7.71 -21.93 6.60
N GLY A 45 -8.63 -21.07 7.05
CA GLY A 45 -9.89 -21.43 7.68
C GLY A 45 -9.87 -21.35 9.21
N ASP A 46 -8.69 -21.35 9.83
CA ASP A 46 -8.56 -21.31 11.29
C ASP A 46 -9.01 -19.97 11.87
N ILE A 47 -9.53 -20.03 13.09
CA ILE A 47 -9.90 -18.88 13.92
C ILE A 47 -8.93 -18.83 15.09
N SER A 48 -8.39 -17.64 15.36
CA SER A 48 -7.46 -17.46 16.47
C SER A 48 -8.14 -17.53 17.83
N GLU A 49 -7.36 -17.83 18.87
CA GLU A 49 -7.71 -17.47 20.24
C GLU A 49 -7.86 -15.94 20.38
N PRO A 50 -8.66 -15.43 21.33
CA PRO A 50 -8.73 -13.99 21.60
C PRO A 50 -7.39 -13.46 22.11
N TYR A 51 -6.92 -12.36 21.52
CA TYR A 51 -5.64 -11.74 21.91
C TYR A 51 -5.72 -10.22 21.99
N LEU A 52 -4.82 -9.63 22.78
CA LEU A 52 -4.66 -8.20 22.87
C LEU A 52 -3.89 -7.67 21.66
N ALA A 53 -4.45 -6.65 21.03
CA ALA A 53 -3.83 -5.93 19.93
C ALA A 53 -4.03 -4.43 20.12
N THR A 54 -3.33 -3.65 19.31
CA THR A 54 -3.50 -2.20 19.22
C THR A 54 -4.25 -1.88 17.93
N ASP A 55 -5.27 -1.03 18.02
CA ASP A 55 -5.97 -0.53 16.84
C ASP A 55 -5.20 0.62 16.17
N GLU A 56 -5.72 1.11 15.04
CA GLU A 56 -5.15 2.23 14.28
C GLU A 56 -5.09 3.56 15.07
N ASN A 57 -5.88 3.69 16.16
CA ASN A 57 -5.91 4.87 17.02
C ASN A 57 -5.00 4.72 18.26
N GLY A 58 -4.23 3.63 18.37
CA GLY A 58 -3.36 3.36 19.50
C GLY A 58 -4.08 2.78 20.73
N LYS A 59 -5.36 2.43 20.63
CA LYS A 59 -6.15 1.86 21.73
C LYS A 59 -5.92 0.35 21.81
N GLN A 60 -5.82 -0.17 23.03
CA GLN A 60 -5.84 -1.61 23.25
C GLN A 60 -7.23 -2.18 22.98
N VAL A 61 -7.27 -3.22 22.17
CA VAL A 61 -8.47 -3.94 21.77
C VAL A 61 -8.26 -5.44 21.92
N LEU A 62 -9.35 -6.17 22.15
CA LEU A 62 -9.35 -7.62 22.07
C LEU A 62 -9.78 -8.02 20.65
N LYS A 63 -8.93 -8.78 19.94
CA LYS A 63 -9.21 -9.24 18.57
C LYS A 63 -9.38 -10.75 18.53
N VAL A 64 -10.19 -11.18 17.57
CA VAL A 64 -10.26 -12.56 17.06
C VAL A 64 -10.18 -12.45 15.55
N ILE A 65 -9.32 -13.24 14.92
CA ILE A 65 -9.08 -13.19 13.48
C ILE A 65 -9.34 -14.57 12.86
N LYS A 66 -9.77 -14.58 11.60
CA LYS A 66 -9.90 -15.78 10.79
C LYS A 66 -9.03 -15.63 9.54
N LEU A 67 -8.24 -16.65 9.23
CA LEU A 67 -7.39 -16.63 8.04
C LEU A 67 -8.19 -17.15 6.82
N GLU A 68 -8.70 -16.26 5.96
CA GLU A 68 -9.50 -16.67 4.80
C GLU A 68 -8.68 -17.26 3.65
N SER A 69 -7.47 -16.74 3.42
CA SER A 69 -6.56 -17.24 2.38
C SER A 69 -5.12 -16.89 2.72
N ARG A 70 -4.18 -17.66 2.17
CA ARG A 70 -2.74 -17.43 2.27
C ARG A 70 -2.09 -17.73 0.94
N THR A 71 -1.33 -16.77 0.44
CA THR A 71 -0.47 -16.95 -0.73
C THR A 71 0.96 -17.20 -0.24
N LEU A 72 1.59 -18.27 -0.72
CA LEU A 72 2.99 -18.58 -0.37
C LEU A 72 3.95 -17.69 -1.16
N PRO A 73 5.18 -17.44 -0.68
CA PRO A 73 6.20 -16.76 -1.46
C PRO A 73 6.44 -17.49 -2.79
N HIS A 74 6.21 -16.80 -3.89
CA HIS A 74 6.34 -17.33 -5.24
C HIS A 74 6.90 -16.26 -6.18
N LYS A 75 7.30 -16.66 -7.38
CA LYS A 75 7.69 -15.71 -8.41
C LYS A 75 6.43 -15.09 -9.00
N ALA A 76 6.37 -13.76 -9.01
CA ALA A 76 5.22 -13.03 -9.52
C ALA A 76 4.77 -13.53 -10.89
N ASN A 77 3.47 -13.82 -11.02
CA ASN A 77 2.88 -14.37 -12.22
C ASN A 77 1.52 -13.71 -12.54
N LEU A 78 1.13 -13.74 -13.81
CA LEU A 78 -0.11 -13.08 -14.26
C LEU A 78 -1.37 -13.87 -13.91
N GLU A 79 -1.27 -15.10 -13.41
CA GLU A 79 -2.45 -15.88 -13.01
C GLU A 79 -2.91 -15.49 -11.60
N GLU A 80 -1.96 -15.30 -10.68
CA GLU A 80 -2.23 -15.01 -9.26
C GLU A 80 -2.13 -13.52 -8.90
N ASP A 81 -1.28 -12.77 -9.61
CA ASP A 81 -0.92 -11.38 -9.27
C ASP A 81 -1.36 -10.35 -10.33
N TYR A 82 -2.30 -10.72 -11.22
CA TYR A 82 -2.73 -9.86 -12.32
C TYR A 82 -3.07 -8.43 -11.85
N GLU A 83 -3.91 -8.30 -10.82
CA GLU A 83 -4.37 -7.00 -10.29
C GLU A 83 -3.19 -6.14 -9.79
N MET A 84 -2.24 -6.76 -9.08
CA MET A 84 -1.06 -6.05 -8.58
C MET A 84 -0.16 -5.59 -9.73
N ILE A 85 0.12 -6.49 -10.68
CA ILE A 85 0.97 -6.19 -11.83
C ILE A 85 0.32 -5.12 -12.72
N GLU A 86 -1.00 -5.20 -12.92
CA GLU A 86 -1.76 -4.20 -13.66
C GLU A 86 -1.64 -2.82 -13.00
N GLN A 87 -1.84 -2.73 -11.67
CA GLN A 87 -1.70 -1.48 -10.93
C GLN A 87 -0.28 -0.91 -11.07
N MET A 88 0.75 -1.71 -10.86
CA MET A 88 2.15 -1.29 -11.01
C MET A 88 2.47 -0.80 -12.43
N ALA A 89 1.99 -1.52 -13.45
CA ALA A 89 2.19 -1.14 -14.85
C ALA A 89 1.44 0.16 -15.20
N LEU A 90 0.23 0.33 -14.68
CA LEU A 90 -0.57 1.54 -14.87
C LEU A 90 0.11 2.75 -14.21
N GLU A 91 0.61 2.61 -12.98
CA GLU A 91 1.37 3.67 -12.32
C GLU A 91 2.65 4.01 -13.07
N ASN A 92 3.40 3.00 -13.54
CA ASN A 92 4.59 3.23 -14.35
C ASN A 92 4.28 4.03 -15.63
N LYS A 93 3.18 3.67 -16.32
CA LYS A 93 2.73 4.38 -17.52
C LYS A 93 2.32 5.82 -17.23
N ARG A 94 1.58 6.05 -16.13
CA ARG A 94 1.20 7.40 -15.68
C ARG A 94 2.44 8.24 -15.39
N ASN A 95 3.40 7.70 -14.64
CA ASN A 95 4.65 8.38 -14.29
C ASN A 95 5.47 8.72 -15.53
N LYS A 96 5.52 7.83 -16.53
CA LYS A 96 6.18 8.12 -17.80
C LYS A 96 5.54 9.30 -18.52
N ILE A 97 4.22 9.31 -18.67
CA ILE A 97 3.49 10.40 -19.34
C ILE A 97 3.69 11.72 -18.59
N ILE A 98 3.60 11.71 -17.26
CA ILE A 98 3.84 12.91 -16.42
C ILE A 98 5.27 13.41 -16.62
N THR A 99 6.26 12.51 -16.58
CA THR A 99 7.67 12.86 -16.75
C THR A 99 7.93 13.49 -18.12
N ASP A 100 7.38 12.90 -19.18
CA ASP A 100 7.53 13.41 -20.54
C ASP A 100 6.83 14.77 -20.70
N TRP A 101 5.64 14.92 -20.12
CA TRP A 101 4.91 16.19 -20.09
C TRP A 101 5.68 17.28 -19.34
N ILE A 102 6.27 16.98 -18.17
CA ILE A 102 7.11 17.92 -17.42
C ILE A 102 8.27 18.38 -18.30
N LYS A 103 9.01 17.45 -18.91
CA LYS A 103 10.15 17.76 -19.79
C LYS A 103 9.76 18.63 -20.99
N GLU A 104 8.57 18.42 -21.55
CA GLU A 104 8.04 19.25 -22.64
C GLU A 104 7.70 20.66 -22.16
N LYS A 105 7.00 20.78 -21.02
CA LYS A 105 6.60 22.08 -20.47
C LYS A 105 7.79 22.91 -20.00
N THR A 106 8.80 22.30 -19.38
CA THR A 106 10.04 22.99 -18.99
C THR A 106 10.71 23.70 -20.18
N LYS A 107 10.58 23.18 -21.41
CA LYS A 107 11.15 23.82 -22.62
C LYS A 107 10.41 25.09 -23.00
N SER A 108 9.08 25.12 -22.92
CA SER A 108 8.26 26.27 -23.33
C SER A 108 7.98 27.27 -22.21
N THR A 109 8.01 26.85 -20.95
CA THR A 109 7.77 27.71 -19.78
C THR A 109 9.04 28.47 -19.38
N TYR A 110 8.89 29.73 -19.00
CA TYR A 110 9.97 30.49 -18.35
C TYR A 110 10.06 30.07 -16.88
N ILE A 111 11.23 29.60 -16.46
CA ILE A 111 11.51 29.15 -15.10
C ILE A 111 12.72 29.97 -14.63
N ARG A 112 12.56 30.70 -13.52
CA ARG A 112 13.64 31.42 -12.85
C ARG A 112 13.98 30.68 -11.57
N ILE A 113 15.23 30.30 -11.41
CA ILE A 113 15.78 29.67 -10.20
C ILE A 113 16.70 30.70 -9.56
N ASP A 114 16.65 30.78 -8.23
CA ASP A 114 17.55 31.66 -7.49
C ASP A 114 18.99 31.12 -7.57
N ASP A 115 19.97 32.02 -7.61
CA ASP A 115 21.38 31.68 -7.83
C ASP A 115 21.93 30.77 -6.72
N ASP A 116 21.37 30.85 -5.51
CA ASP A 116 21.71 29.98 -4.38
C ASP A 116 21.42 28.49 -4.66
N TYR A 117 20.54 28.18 -5.61
CA TYR A 117 20.17 26.81 -6.00
C TYR A 117 20.73 26.40 -7.36
N ALA A 118 21.62 27.21 -7.96
CA ALA A 118 22.20 26.93 -9.27
C ALA A 118 23.03 25.63 -9.32
N SER A 119 23.56 25.16 -8.18
CA SER A 119 24.31 23.90 -8.08
C SER A 119 23.44 22.66 -7.90
N CYS A 120 22.12 22.80 -7.74
CA CYS A 120 21.22 21.68 -7.51
C CYS A 120 21.04 20.84 -8.80
N ARG A 121 21.05 19.51 -8.65
CA ARG A 121 20.68 18.58 -9.73
C ARG A 121 19.17 18.37 -9.71
N PHE A 122 18.47 18.93 -10.68
CA PHE A 122 17.03 18.74 -10.82
C PHE A 122 16.72 17.43 -11.55
N GLU A 123 15.74 16.68 -11.03
CA GLU A 123 15.35 15.35 -11.52
C GLU A 123 14.88 15.37 -12.99
N TYR A 124 14.16 16.42 -13.39
CA TYR A 124 13.55 16.53 -14.73
C TYR A 124 14.39 17.35 -15.73
N GLY A 125 15.69 17.53 -15.48
CA GLY A 125 16.65 18.16 -16.40
C GLY A 125 17.13 19.55 -15.98
N ASN A 126 17.95 20.18 -16.83
CA ASN A 126 18.53 21.51 -16.55
C ASN A 126 17.45 22.60 -16.67
N TRP A 127 16.81 22.93 -15.56
CA TRP A 127 15.83 24.00 -15.46
C TRP A 127 16.45 25.39 -15.53
N MET A 128 17.79 25.48 -15.54
CA MET A 128 18.54 26.69 -15.83
C MET A 128 18.60 26.92 -17.35
N LYS A 129 17.80 27.87 -17.83
CA LYS A 129 17.99 28.43 -19.18
C LYS A 129 19.09 29.49 -19.08
N LYS A 130 20.15 29.33 -19.87
CA LYS A 130 21.19 30.36 -20.07
C LYS A 130 20.61 31.55 -20.82
#